data_AF-A0A535JUX2-F1
#
_entry.id   AF-A0A535JUX2-F1
#
_cell.length_a   1.000
_cell.length_b   1.000
_cell.length_c   1.000
_cell.angle_alpha   90.00
_cell.angle_beta   90.00
_cell.angle_gamma   90.00
#
_symmetry.space_group_name_H-M   'P 1'
#
loop_
_entity.id
_entity.type
_entity.pdbx_description
1 polymer ?
#
loop_
_entity_poly.entity_id
_entity_poly.type
_entity_poly.pdbx_seq_one_letter_code
_entity_poly.pdbx_strand_id
1 'polypeptide(L)'
;MLSSTIDSSNGSAPRSRASRSALGRSSRALTRRAPLALTLLWREPPTFEAVEATGGPGRRYLAARRGAYLVRESRRARAESMVKRLVTQLAIERPLVWHETCTSESVAVSLAVLVPTELSLARKADLMTLASEFSDVTPVVNGPWPPYTFARTD
;
A
#
# COMPACT_ATOMS: atom_id res chain seq x y z
N MET A 1 61.70 13.62 -31.85
CA MET A 1 60.51 12.85 -31.41
C MET A 1 60.50 12.83 -29.89
N LEU A 2 59.77 13.76 -29.27
CA LEU A 2 59.57 13.81 -27.82
C LEU A 2 58.07 13.65 -27.58
N SER A 3 57.69 12.53 -26.96
CA SER A 3 56.31 12.14 -26.72
C SER A 3 55.63 13.07 -25.72
N SER A 4 54.44 13.49 -26.12
CA SER A 4 53.42 14.19 -25.36
C SER A 4 53.11 13.49 -24.03
N THR A 5 53.12 14.25 -22.93
CA THR A 5 52.49 13.85 -21.68
C THR A 5 51.14 14.55 -21.62
N ILE A 6 50.05 13.81 -21.85
CA ILE A 6 48.69 14.29 -21.64
C ILE A 6 48.28 13.89 -20.22
N ASP A 7 48.25 14.88 -19.34
CA ASP A 7 47.41 14.88 -18.16
C ASP A 7 45.94 14.98 -18.62
N SER A 8 45.11 14.06 -18.16
CA SER A 8 43.66 14.15 -18.24
C SER A 8 43.04 13.30 -17.15
N SER A 9 43.24 13.75 -15.92
CA SER A 9 42.25 13.53 -14.86
C SER A 9 40.95 14.23 -15.26
N ASN A 10 39.86 13.48 -15.51
CA ASN A 10 38.55 14.09 -15.64
C ASN A 10 37.53 13.40 -14.74
N GLY A 11 36.96 14.21 -13.84
CA GLY A 11 36.20 13.81 -12.67
C GLY A 11 34.88 13.11 -12.99
N SER A 12 34.64 12.01 -12.27
CA SER A 12 33.30 11.43 -12.13
C SER A 12 33.07 11.04 -10.66
N ALA A 13 33.11 12.04 -9.77
CA ALA A 13 33.06 11.81 -8.31
C ALA A 13 32.06 12.63 -7.45
N PRO A 14 31.23 13.57 -7.95
CA PRO A 14 30.22 14.19 -7.07
C PRO A 14 28.91 13.39 -6.98
N ARG A 15 28.48 12.74 -8.07
CA ARG A 15 27.18 12.02 -8.11
C ARG A 15 27.16 10.76 -7.25
N SER A 16 28.23 9.95 -7.27
CA SER A 16 28.25 8.67 -6.55
C SER A 16 28.36 8.81 -5.03
N ARG A 17 28.95 9.93 -4.53
CA ARG A 17 29.04 10.25 -3.10
C ARG A 17 27.75 10.86 -2.56
N ALA A 18 27.15 11.79 -3.31
CA ALA A 18 25.86 12.36 -2.96
C ALA A 18 24.77 11.27 -2.87
N SER A 19 24.70 10.38 -3.88
CA SER A 19 23.76 9.25 -3.89
C SER A 19 24.02 8.26 -2.75
N ARG A 20 25.28 7.94 -2.44
CA ARG A 20 25.62 7.09 -1.27
C ARG A 20 25.25 7.74 0.06
N SER A 21 25.45 9.05 0.21
CA SER A 21 25.09 9.77 1.43
C SER A 21 23.58 9.89 1.60
N ALA A 22 22.83 10.04 0.51
CA ALA A 22 21.37 10.01 0.50
C ALA A 22 20.85 8.61 0.84
N LEU A 23 21.41 7.56 0.23
CA LEU A 23 21.09 6.17 0.57
C LEU A 23 21.37 5.86 2.05
N GLY A 24 22.52 6.32 2.58
CA GLY A 24 22.88 6.11 3.98
C GLY A 24 21.95 6.82 4.96
N ARG A 25 21.50 8.04 4.64
CA ARG A 25 20.50 8.75 5.45
C ARG A 25 19.13 8.08 5.38
N SER A 26 18.68 7.68 4.19
CA SER A 26 17.42 6.96 4.00
C SER A 26 17.42 5.60 4.69
N SER A 27 18.52 4.84 4.61
CA SER A 27 18.69 3.55 5.28
C SER A 27 18.61 3.69 6.80
N ARG A 28 19.30 4.69 7.38
CA ARG A 28 19.31 4.92 8.84
C ARG A 28 17.96 5.39 9.38
N ALA A 29 17.20 6.14 8.59
CA ALA A 29 15.81 6.50 8.90
C ALA A 29 14.86 5.30 8.83
N LEU A 30 15.14 4.34 7.93
CA LEU A 30 14.39 3.08 7.82
C LEU A 30 14.75 2.08 8.91
N THR A 31 15.97 2.11 9.48
CA THR A 31 16.37 1.20 10.58
C THR A 31 15.55 1.38 11.85
N ARG A 32 14.97 2.56 12.07
CA ARG A 32 14.10 2.88 13.22
C ARG A 32 12.61 2.74 12.90
N ARG A 33 12.27 2.19 11.73
CA ARG A 33 10.89 2.03 11.31
C ARG A 33 10.61 0.58 10.96
N ALA A 34 9.46 0.09 11.42
CA ALA A 34 8.98 -1.23 11.11
C ALA A 34 7.80 -1.12 10.13
N PRO A 35 7.81 -1.88 9.02
CA PRO A 35 6.66 -1.97 8.14
C PRO A 35 5.56 -2.82 8.79
N LEU A 36 4.33 -2.30 8.73
CA LEU A 36 3.10 -3.03 9.01
C LEU A 36 2.29 -3.12 7.72
N ALA A 37 1.69 -4.27 7.47
CA ALA A 37 0.80 -4.48 6.33
C ALA A 37 -0.61 -4.81 6.83
N LEU A 38 -1.60 -4.16 6.23
CA LEU A 38 -3.02 -4.41 6.44
C LEU A 38 -3.64 -4.84 5.12
N THR A 39 -4.30 -5.98 5.14
CA THR A 39 -5.16 -6.43 4.05
C THR A 39 -6.60 -6.48 4.57
N LEU A 40 -7.51 -5.76 3.91
CA LEU A 40 -8.94 -5.86 4.16
C LEU A 40 -9.55 -6.79 3.12
N LEU A 41 -10.14 -7.90 3.57
CA LEU A 41 -10.79 -8.88 2.70
C LEU A 41 -12.31 -8.67 2.75
N TRP A 42 -13.00 -8.61 1.62
CA TRP A 42 -14.47 -8.57 1.62
C TRP A 42 -15.02 -9.84 2.30
N ARG A 43 -15.95 -9.68 3.25
CA ARG A 43 -16.56 -10.83 3.96
C ARG A 43 -17.49 -11.65 3.08
N GLU A 44 -18.25 -10.97 2.23
CA GLU A 44 -19.19 -11.54 1.26
C GLU A 44 -19.57 -10.37 0.32
N PRO A 45 -19.88 -10.59 -0.97
CA PRO A 45 -20.47 -9.55 -1.81
C PRO A 45 -21.69 -8.91 -1.13
N PRO A 46 -21.76 -7.58 -0.96
CA PRO A 46 -23.05 -6.94 -0.74
C PRO A 46 -23.94 -7.34 -1.93
N THR A 47 -25.01 -8.06 -1.65
CA THR A 47 -25.93 -8.55 -2.67
C THR A 47 -26.68 -7.35 -3.22
N PHE A 48 -26.15 -6.77 -4.30
CA PHE A 48 -26.93 -5.81 -5.08
C PHE A 48 -27.99 -6.61 -5.80
N GLU A 49 -29.26 -6.40 -5.42
CA GLU A 49 -30.39 -7.02 -6.11
C GLU A 49 -30.27 -6.75 -7.61
N ALA A 50 -30.10 -7.83 -8.38
CA ALA A 50 -30.11 -7.72 -9.82
C ALA A 50 -31.52 -7.30 -10.23
N VAL A 51 -31.66 -6.09 -10.78
CA VAL A 51 -32.90 -5.66 -11.39
C VAL A 51 -33.16 -6.57 -12.59
N GLU A 52 -34.13 -7.48 -12.47
CA GLU A 52 -34.59 -8.33 -13.57
C GLU A 52 -34.99 -7.45 -14.76
N ALA A 53 -34.19 -7.49 -15.82
CA ALA A 53 -34.43 -6.67 -17.00
C ALA A 53 -35.59 -7.27 -17.81
N THR A 54 -36.76 -6.64 -17.73
CA THR A 54 -37.89 -6.93 -18.60
C THR A 54 -37.57 -6.53 -20.04
N GLY A 55 -37.21 -7.51 -20.89
CA GLY A 55 -36.91 -7.29 -22.31
C GLY A 55 -36.17 -8.44 -23.00
N GLY A 56 -35.95 -8.31 -24.32
CA GLY A 56 -35.27 -9.31 -25.13
C GLY A 56 -33.79 -9.54 -24.77
N PRO A 57 -33.13 -10.57 -25.35
CA PRO A 57 -31.79 -11.04 -24.94
C PRO A 57 -30.71 -9.95 -24.89
N GLY A 58 -30.69 -9.03 -25.85
CA GLY A 58 -29.72 -7.92 -25.88
C GLY A 58 -29.88 -6.93 -24.73
N ARG A 59 -31.11 -6.66 -24.28
CA ARG A 59 -31.36 -5.79 -23.11
C ARG A 59 -30.94 -6.46 -21.82
N ARG A 60 -31.18 -7.77 -21.69
CA ARG A 60 -30.71 -8.57 -20.54
C ARG A 60 -29.20 -8.55 -20.42
N TYR A 61 -28.48 -8.73 -21.53
CA TYR A 61 -27.01 -8.67 -21.55
C TYR A 61 -26.48 -7.28 -21.13
N LEU A 62 -27.03 -6.19 -21.68
CA LEU A 62 -26.62 -4.84 -21.31
C LEU A 62 -26.95 -4.50 -19.85
N ALA A 63 -28.10 -4.95 -19.34
CA ALA A 63 -28.47 -4.77 -17.94
C ALA A 63 -27.52 -5.50 -17.00
N ALA A 64 -27.19 -6.76 -17.29
CA ALA A 64 -26.21 -7.53 -16.53
C ALA A 64 -24.82 -6.85 -16.52
N ARG A 65 -24.36 -6.36 -17.68
CA ARG A 65 -23.08 -5.65 -17.79
C ARG A 65 -23.06 -4.33 -17.01
N ARG A 66 -24.16 -3.57 -17.02
CA ARG A 66 -24.31 -2.35 -16.21
C ARG A 66 -24.32 -2.68 -14.72
N GLY A 67 -25.05 -3.71 -14.31
CA GLY A 67 -25.07 -4.19 -12.93
C GLY A 67 -23.66 -4.52 -12.43
N ALA A 68 -22.91 -5.34 -13.17
CA ALA A 68 -21.54 -5.68 -12.83
C ALA A 68 -20.62 -4.45 -12.70
N TYR A 69 -20.77 -3.46 -13.59
CA TYR A 69 -20.01 -2.22 -13.52
C TYR A 69 -20.33 -1.41 -12.25
N LEU A 70 -21.61 -1.24 -11.91
CA LEU A 70 -22.04 -0.50 -10.71
C LEU A 70 -21.60 -1.18 -9.42
N VAL A 71 -21.61 -2.52 -9.37
CA VAL A 71 -21.07 -3.29 -8.24
C VAL A 71 -19.58 -3.03 -8.08
N ARG A 72 -18.81 -2.99 -9.17
CA ARG A 72 -17.37 -2.71 -9.11
C ARG A 72 -17.07 -1.29 -8.66
N GLU A 73 -17.79 -0.29 -9.19
CA GLU A 73 -17.62 1.10 -8.79
C GLU A 73 -18.00 1.33 -7.33
N SER A 74 -19.12 0.77 -6.86
CA SER A 74 -19.53 0.88 -5.46
C SER A 74 -18.51 0.24 -4.50
N ARG A 75 -17.94 -0.93 -4.85
CA ARG A 75 -16.86 -1.55 -4.06
C ARG A 75 -15.61 -0.68 -4.03
N ARG A 76 -15.24 -0.08 -5.16
CA ARG A 76 -14.08 0.81 -5.24
C ARG A 76 -14.27 2.06 -4.38
N ALA A 77 -15.40 2.74 -4.53
CA ALA A 77 -15.74 3.90 -3.71
C ALA A 77 -15.75 3.56 -2.21
N ARG A 78 -16.27 2.38 -1.86
CA ARG A 78 -16.26 1.89 -0.48
C ARG A 78 -14.83 1.65 0.02
N ALA A 79 -13.99 0.95 -0.74
CA ALA A 79 -12.58 0.73 -0.39
C ALA A 79 -11.80 2.05 -0.23
N GLU A 80 -11.99 3.00 -1.13
CA GLU A 80 -11.37 4.34 -1.05
C GLU A 80 -11.82 5.09 0.22
N SER A 81 -13.09 4.96 0.61
CA SER A 81 -13.60 5.53 1.86
C SER A 81 -12.94 4.92 3.10
N MET A 82 -12.67 3.60 3.10
CA MET A 82 -11.97 2.91 4.18
C MET A 82 -10.53 3.40 4.29
N VAL A 83 -9.79 3.49 3.17
CA VAL A 83 -8.42 4.02 3.14
C VAL A 83 -8.39 5.43 3.71
N LYS A 84 -9.28 6.32 3.25
CA LYS A 84 -9.36 7.70 3.74
C LYS A 84 -9.56 7.75 5.25
N ARG A 85 -10.47 6.94 5.80
CA ARG A 85 -10.73 6.85 7.23
C ARG A 85 -9.51 6.32 8.00
N LEU A 86 -8.90 5.23 7.56
CA LEU A 86 -7.70 4.64 8.16
C LEU A 86 -6.54 5.64 8.20
N VAL A 87 -6.21 6.27 7.07
CA VAL A 87 -5.11 7.25 6.99
C VAL A 87 -5.37 8.46 7.88
N THR A 88 -6.61 8.94 7.93
CA THR A 88 -6.98 10.08 8.80
C THR A 88 -6.84 9.74 10.28
N GLN A 89 -7.36 8.58 10.70
CA GLN A 89 -7.36 8.17 12.11
C GLN A 89 -5.98 7.74 12.61
N LEU A 90 -5.17 7.11 11.77
CA LEU A 90 -3.79 6.72 12.14
C LEU A 90 -2.87 7.93 12.31
N ALA A 91 -3.25 9.10 11.77
CA ALA A 91 -2.43 10.33 11.77
C ALA A 91 -0.99 10.09 11.26
N ILE A 92 -0.82 9.12 10.36
CA ILE A 92 0.48 8.81 9.73
C ILE A 92 0.65 9.72 8.53
N GLU A 93 1.85 10.29 8.40
CA GLU A 93 2.19 11.12 7.24
C GLU A 93 2.02 10.32 5.95
N ARG A 94 1.32 10.91 4.95
CA ARG A 94 1.07 10.27 3.65
C ARG A 94 2.30 9.65 2.98
N PRO A 95 3.52 10.24 3.04
CA PRO A 95 4.72 9.63 2.46
C PRO A 95 5.10 8.27 3.07
N LEU A 96 4.53 7.92 4.22
CA LEU A 96 4.80 6.68 4.96
C LEU A 96 3.69 5.65 4.79
N VAL A 97 2.72 5.95 3.94
CA VAL A 97 1.58 5.12 3.64
C VAL A 97 1.59 4.81 2.15
N TRP A 98 1.58 3.53 1.83
CA TRP A 98 1.28 3.02 0.50
C TRP A 98 -0.02 2.25 0.54
N HIS A 99 -0.89 2.41 -0.46
CA HIS A 99 -2.13 1.67 -0.53
C HIS A 99 -2.57 1.38 -1.96
N GLU A 100 -3.29 0.29 -2.12
CA GLU A 100 -4.04 -0.08 -3.31
C GLU A 100 -5.44 -0.54 -2.91
N THR A 101 -6.42 -0.29 -3.77
CA THR A 101 -7.83 -0.67 -3.54
C THR A 101 -8.28 -1.65 -4.62
N CYS A 102 -9.06 -2.65 -4.23
CA CYS A 102 -9.65 -3.63 -5.16
C CYS A 102 -8.60 -4.32 -6.05
N THR A 103 -7.46 -4.73 -5.47
CA THR A 103 -6.38 -5.44 -6.19
C THR A 103 -6.82 -6.82 -6.68
N SER A 104 -7.79 -7.43 -6.00
CA SER A 104 -8.51 -8.61 -6.46
C SER A 104 -9.99 -8.53 -6.05
N GLU A 105 -10.83 -9.42 -6.54
CA GLU A 105 -12.26 -9.46 -6.19
C GLU A 105 -12.52 -9.68 -4.70
N SER A 106 -11.59 -10.35 -4.01
CA SER A 106 -11.66 -10.66 -2.58
C SER A 106 -11.01 -9.60 -1.68
N VAL A 107 -10.14 -8.75 -2.23
CA VAL A 107 -9.38 -7.75 -1.46
C VAL A 107 -10.01 -6.37 -1.64
N ALA A 108 -10.47 -5.77 -0.56
CA ALA A 108 -10.94 -4.39 -0.53
C ALA A 108 -9.76 -3.41 -0.60
N VAL A 109 -8.79 -3.60 0.30
CA VAL A 109 -7.65 -2.69 0.50
C VAL A 109 -6.39 -3.50 0.79
N SER A 110 -5.30 -3.12 0.16
CA SER A 110 -3.93 -3.49 0.54
C SER A 110 -3.23 -2.21 1.00
N LEU A 111 -2.81 -2.15 2.25
CA LEU A 111 -2.22 -0.97 2.89
C LEU A 111 -0.89 -1.36 3.53
N ALA A 112 0.16 -0.61 3.29
CA ALA A 112 1.44 -0.73 3.96
C ALA A 112 1.79 0.60 4.64
N VAL A 113 2.17 0.54 5.92
CA VAL A 113 2.54 1.72 6.70
C VAL A 113 3.90 1.52 7.36
N LEU A 114 4.73 2.57 7.33
CA LEU A 114 5.99 2.62 8.06
C LEU A 114 5.80 3.36 9.39
N VAL A 115 5.96 2.65 10.50
CA VAL A 115 5.80 3.20 11.86
C VAL A 115 7.13 3.12 12.62
N PRO A 116 7.36 3.97 13.64
CA PRO A 116 8.51 3.81 14.54
C PRO A 116 8.54 2.40 15.15
N THR A 117 9.70 1.74 15.14
CA THR A 117 9.85 0.35 15.59
C THR A 117 9.38 0.17 17.04
N GLU A 118 9.64 1.16 17.88
CA GLU A 118 9.30 1.18 19.30
C GLU A 118 7.78 1.19 19.53
N LEU A 119 7.02 1.74 18.58
CA LEU A 119 5.56 1.82 18.62
C LEU A 119 4.88 0.76 17.76
N SER A 120 5.65 -0.12 17.11
CA SER A 120 5.12 -1.01 16.06
C SER A 120 4.01 -1.94 16.54
N LEU A 121 4.11 -2.51 17.74
CA LEU A 121 3.07 -3.36 18.31
C LEU A 121 1.82 -2.56 18.70
N ALA A 122 1.99 -1.38 19.29
CA ALA A 122 0.88 -0.49 19.63
C ALA A 122 0.14 -0.05 18.36
N ARG A 123 0.87 0.36 17.32
CA ARG A 123 0.31 0.73 16.02
C ARG A 123 -0.35 -0.43 15.29
N LYS A 124 0.17 -1.66 15.45
CA LYS A 124 -0.49 -2.86 14.95
C LYS A 124 -1.87 -3.06 15.61
N ALA A 125 -1.95 -2.87 16.93
CA ALA A 125 -3.19 -2.99 17.69
C ALA A 125 -4.19 -1.87 17.34
N ASP A 126 -3.74 -0.62 17.24
CA ASP A 126 -4.55 0.50 16.77
C ASP A 126 -5.16 0.19 15.40
N LEU A 127 -4.31 -0.25 14.48
CA LEU A 127 -4.69 -0.54 13.11
C LEU A 127 -5.66 -1.72 13.00
N MET A 128 -5.48 -2.77 13.83
CA MET A 128 -6.44 -3.87 13.93
C MET A 128 -7.79 -3.40 14.49
N THR A 129 -7.77 -2.54 15.50
CA THR A 129 -8.99 -1.98 16.14
C THR A 129 -9.79 -1.16 15.14
N LEU A 130 -9.15 -0.18 14.50
CA LEU A 130 -9.76 0.67 13.48
C LEU A 130 -10.30 -0.16 12.31
N ALA A 131 -9.54 -1.16 11.86
CA ALA A 131 -9.95 -2.01 10.75
C ALA A 131 -11.13 -2.94 11.12
N SER A 132 -11.28 -3.29 12.39
CA SER A 132 -12.41 -4.10 12.89
C SER A 132 -13.72 -3.31 12.95
N GLU A 133 -13.69 -1.98 12.87
CA GLU A 133 -14.88 -1.12 12.79
C GLU A 133 -15.62 -1.27 11.44
N PHE A 134 -14.98 -1.85 10.44
CA PHE A 134 -15.60 -2.11 9.15
C PHE A 134 -16.31 -3.47 9.16
N SER A 135 -17.64 -3.46 9.11
CA SER A 135 -18.46 -4.67 9.17
C SER A 135 -18.41 -5.52 7.89
N ASP A 136 -18.10 -4.90 6.76
CA ASP A 136 -18.10 -5.47 5.41
C ASP A 136 -16.79 -6.17 5.02
N VAL A 137 -15.76 -6.08 5.87
CA VAL A 137 -14.44 -6.67 5.63
C VAL A 137 -13.90 -7.42 6.83
N THR A 138 -13.03 -8.38 6.58
CA THR A 138 -12.21 -9.07 7.58
C THR A 138 -10.79 -8.51 7.50
N PRO A 139 -10.27 -7.90 8.57
CA PRO A 139 -8.92 -7.37 8.59
C PRO A 139 -7.89 -8.46 8.84
N VAL A 140 -6.79 -8.39 8.10
CA VAL A 140 -5.58 -9.19 8.29
C VAL A 140 -4.41 -8.25 8.45
N VAL A 141 -3.77 -8.26 9.62
CA VAL A 141 -2.64 -7.38 9.92
C VAL A 141 -1.36 -8.19 10.11
N ASN A 142 -0.39 -7.94 9.24
CA ASN A 142 0.91 -8.59 9.22
C ASN A 142 2.03 -7.66 9.71
N GLY A 143 3.10 -8.28 10.20
CA GLY A 143 4.23 -7.60 10.83
C GLY A 143 4.07 -7.39 12.34
N PRO A 144 4.93 -6.57 12.97
CA PRO A 144 6.08 -5.90 12.35
C PRO A 144 7.05 -6.92 11.77
N TRP A 145 7.49 -6.70 10.53
CA TRP A 145 8.54 -7.54 9.95
C TRP A 145 9.87 -7.17 10.59
N PRO A 146 10.68 -8.15 11.02
CA PRO A 146 12.04 -7.89 11.46
C PRO A 146 12.78 -7.06 10.41
N PRO A 147 13.68 -6.14 10.82
CA PRO A 147 14.54 -5.45 9.87
C PRO A 147 15.55 -6.47 9.32
N TYR A 148 15.13 -7.27 8.33
CA TYR A 148 15.94 -8.29 7.65
C TYR A 148 17.01 -7.67 6.73
N THR A 149 17.72 -6.67 7.24
CA THR A 149 18.81 -5.99 6.53
C THR A 149 19.99 -5.64 7.47
N PHE A 150 19.86 -5.80 8.80
CA PHE A 150 20.97 -5.53 9.74
C PHE A 150 21.44 -6.75 10.56
N ALA A 151 20.85 -7.93 10.35
CA ALA A 151 21.36 -9.19 10.91
C ALA A 151 22.37 -9.88 9.98
N ARG A 152 23.22 -9.10 9.29
CA ARG A 152 24.51 -9.62 8.83
C ARG A 152 25.51 -9.35 9.94
N THR A 153 25.79 -10.40 10.72
CA THR A 153 27.08 -10.59 11.37
C THR A 153 28.13 -10.77 10.27
N ASP A 154 29.26 -10.09 10.45
CA ASP A 154 30.50 -10.04 9.65
C ASP A 154 30.51 -9.22 8.34
#